data_AF-A0A2M7BDD9-F1
#
_entry.id   AF-A0A2M7BDD9-F1
#
_cell.length_a   1.000
_cell.length_b   1.000
_cell.length_c   1.000
_cell.angle_alpha   90.00
_cell.angle_beta   90.00
_cell.angle_gamma   90.00
#
_symmetry.space_group_name_H-M   'P 1'
#
loop_
_entity.id
_entity.type
_entity.pdbx_description
1 polymer ?
#
loop_
_entity_poly.entity_id
_entity_poly.type
_entity_poly.pdbx_seq_one_letter_code
_entity_poly.pdbx_strand_id
1 'polypeptide(L)'
;SIAVPTGVHHKVASLFLKAGVDVLLEKPIATTLAEADELIALAEAKRLVFQIGFVERFNPAVAALRTLMGTPLFIESHRLHPFFERGTDVDVILDLMVHDLDIILHFVRSPVATVEAVGVSVLSDKVDIANARLTFASGCVANVTASRVTGKTMQKIRFFGVEGYHAVDFNKRELVSLSRRNGAGGQ
;
A
#
# COMPACT_ATOMS: atom_id res chain seq x y z
N SER A 1 -2.19 20.32 -4.41
CA SER A 1 -1.61 18.99 -4.66
C SER A 1 -0.16 19.16 -5.04
N ILE A 2 0.73 18.30 -4.54
CA ILE A 2 2.18 18.33 -4.77
C ILE A 2 2.58 16.98 -5.39
N ALA A 3 3.08 17.01 -6.62
CA ALA A 3 3.48 15.85 -7.41
C ALA A 3 4.85 16.07 -8.07
N VAL A 4 5.80 16.54 -7.25
CA VAL A 4 7.22 16.73 -7.63
C VAL A 4 7.99 15.42 -7.36
N PRO A 5 9.24 15.24 -7.81
CA PRO A 5 10.03 14.06 -7.44
C PRO A 5 10.17 13.90 -5.92
N THR A 6 10.22 12.64 -5.43
CA THR A 6 10.23 12.32 -3.99
C THR A 6 11.32 13.05 -3.20
N GLY A 7 12.53 13.18 -3.77
CA GLY A 7 13.65 13.86 -3.13
C GLY A 7 13.42 15.35 -2.83
N VAL A 8 12.36 15.96 -3.36
CA VAL A 8 11.98 17.35 -3.06
C VAL A 8 10.60 17.46 -2.39
N HIS A 9 9.97 16.35 -2.00
CA HIS A 9 8.68 16.34 -1.29
C HIS A 9 8.74 17.18 -0.01
N HIS A 10 9.71 16.90 0.87
CA HIS A 10 9.86 17.61 2.16
C HIS A 10 9.99 19.12 1.98
N LYS A 11 10.90 19.54 1.10
CA LYS A 11 11.15 20.95 0.82
C LYS A 11 9.89 21.65 0.34
N VAL A 12 9.21 21.08 -0.66
CA VAL A 12 8.04 21.72 -1.28
C VAL A 12 6.84 21.69 -0.33
N ALA A 13 6.52 20.55 0.28
CA ALA A 13 5.41 20.43 1.22
C ALA A 13 5.59 21.33 2.44
N SER A 14 6.80 21.44 2.98
CA SER A 14 7.12 22.35 4.08
C SER A 14 6.79 23.80 3.75
N LEU A 15 7.02 24.26 2.51
CA LEU A 15 6.70 25.64 2.11
C LEU A 15 5.20 25.93 2.20
N PHE A 16 4.37 25.02 1.68
CA PHE A 16 2.91 25.15 1.71
C PHE A 16 2.35 25.03 3.13
N LEU A 17 2.81 24.04 3.90
CA LEU A 17 2.38 23.86 5.30
C LEU A 17 2.78 25.08 6.15
N LYS A 18 4.01 25.60 5.99
CA LYS A 18 4.44 26.83 6.70
C LYS A 18 3.57 28.04 6.34
N ALA A 19 3.13 28.14 5.09
CA ALA A 19 2.21 29.16 4.62
C ALA A 19 0.75 28.97 5.07
N GLY A 20 0.42 27.89 5.79
CA GLY A 20 -0.95 27.65 6.27
C GLY A 20 -1.88 27.04 5.22
N VAL A 21 -1.34 26.33 4.22
CA VAL A 21 -2.10 25.75 3.11
C VAL A 21 -2.24 24.24 3.31
N ASP A 22 -3.46 23.71 3.13
CA ASP A 22 -3.73 22.27 3.11
C ASP A 22 -2.96 21.58 1.96
N VAL A 23 -2.42 20.39 2.23
CA VAL A 23 -1.56 19.68 1.29
C VAL A 23 -2.09 18.27 1.00
N LEU A 24 -2.33 18.00 -0.28
CA LEU A 24 -2.32 16.65 -0.84
C LEU A 24 -0.95 16.40 -1.47
N LEU A 25 -0.19 15.43 -0.97
CA LEU A 25 1.17 15.11 -1.40
C LEU A 25 1.19 13.70 -2.02
N GLU A 26 1.84 13.55 -3.17
CA GLU A 26 2.07 12.22 -3.76
C GLU A 26 2.88 11.30 -2.84
N LYS A 27 2.69 9.99 -2.99
CA LYS A 27 3.46 8.99 -2.26
C LYS A 27 4.91 8.91 -2.78
N PRO A 28 5.87 8.49 -1.94
CA PRO A 28 5.81 8.41 -0.49
C PRO A 28 5.92 9.80 0.15
N ILE A 29 5.61 9.94 1.44
CA ILE A 29 5.62 11.22 2.16
C ILE A 29 6.96 11.98 2.04
N ALA A 30 8.08 11.28 2.20
CA ALA A 30 9.44 11.83 2.16
C ALA A 30 10.46 10.71 1.94
N THR A 31 11.75 11.04 1.88
CA THR A 31 12.82 10.04 1.71
C THR A 31 13.30 9.45 3.04
N THR A 32 13.06 10.15 4.15
CA THR A 32 13.42 9.70 5.49
C THR A 32 12.25 9.83 6.46
N LEU A 33 12.29 9.09 7.56
CA LEU A 33 11.30 9.20 8.63
C LEU A 33 11.34 10.57 9.31
N ALA A 34 12.54 11.12 9.54
CA ALA A 34 12.68 12.45 10.15
C ALA A 34 11.98 13.55 9.31
N GLU A 35 12.17 13.53 7.99
CA GLU A 35 11.46 14.44 7.09
C GLU A 35 9.93 14.23 7.14
N ALA A 36 9.49 12.97 7.19
CA ALA A 36 8.06 12.64 7.30
C ALA A 36 7.46 13.19 8.61
N ASP A 37 8.13 12.96 9.74
CA ASP A 37 7.72 13.42 11.07
C ASP A 37 7.65 14.95 11.14
N GLU A 38 8.61 15.65 10.53
CA GLU A 38 8.59 17.11 10.45
C GLU A 38 7.37 17.64 9.67
N LEU A 39 7.02 17.03 8.54
CA LEU A 39 5.84 17.43 7.76
C LEU A 39 4.55 17.19 8.54
N ILE A 40 4.45 16.05 9.23
CA ILE A 40 3.30 15.72 10.08
C ILE A 40 3.16 16.76 11.20
N ALA A 41 4.26 17.03 11.92
CA ALA A 41 4.27 18.02 13.01
C ALA A 41 3.91 19.43 12.52
N LEU A 42 4.38 19.83 11.34
CA LEU A 42 4.02 21.13 10.73
C LEU A 42 2.53 21.23 10.42
N ALA A 43 1.94 20.18 9.87
CA ALA A 43 0.50 20.14 9.57
C ALA A 43 -0.33 20.17 10.86
N GLU A 44 0.05 19.39 11.87
CA GLU A 44 -0.64 19.36 13.18
C GLU A 44 -0.56 20.70 13.91
N ALA A 45 0.62 21.32 13.97
CA ALA A 45 0.83 22.61 14.64
C ALA A 45 -0.05 23.72 14.06
N LYS A 46 -0.37 23.64 12.77
CA LYS A 46 -1.23 24.61 12.05
C LYS A 46 -2.66 24.13 11.84
N ARG A 47 -3.00 22.92 12.30
CA ARG A 47 -4.31 22.26 12.11
C ARG A 47 -4.73 22.18 10.63
N LEU A 48 -3.78 21.86 9.76
CA LEU A 48 -3.99 21.72 8.32
C LEU A 48 -4.37 20.29 7.95
N VAL A 49 -5.12 20.14 6.88
CA VAL A 49 -5.31 18.85 6.23
C VAL A 49 -4.02 18.48 5.48
N PHE A 50 -3.39 17.40 5.91
CA PHE A 50 -2.24 16.81 5.22
C PHE A 50 -2.56 15.37 4.83
N GLN A 51 -2.69 15.13 3.52
CA GLN A 51 -3.09 13.84 2.97
C GLN A 51 -2.03 13.31 2.00
N ILE A 52 -1.73 12.02 2.11
CA ILE A 52 -0.85 11.31 1.18
C ILE A 52 -1.68 10.65 0.07
N GLY A 53 -1.16 10.71 -1.16
CA GLY A 53 -1.76 10.23 -2.41
C GLY A 53 -1.83 8.70 -2.54
N PHE A 54 -2.34 8.00 -1.53
CA PHE A 54 -2.62 6.56 -1.62
C PHE A 54 -3.91 6.29 -2.40
N VAL A 55 -3.81 6.43 -3.73
CA VAL A 55 -4.96 6.38 -4.65
C VAL A 55 -5.73 5.05 -4.63
N GLU A 56 -5.06 3.94 -4.31
CA GLU A 56 -5.69 2.60 -4.31
C GLU A 56 -6.77 2.44 -3.24
N ARG A 57 -6.74 3.26 -2.17
CA ARG A 57 -7.83 3.30 -1.17
C ARG A 57 -9.17 3.73 -1.78
N PHE A 58 -9.12 4.44 -2.91
CA PHE A 58 -10.29 4.94 -3.63
C PHE A 58 -10.64 4.07 -4.86
N ASN A 59 -9.93 2.97 -5.08
CA ASN A 59 -10.31 1.99 -6.11
C ASN A 59 -11.70 1.42 -5.78
N PRO A 60 -12.67 1.40 -6.73
CA PRO A 60 -14.02 0.91 -6.46
C PRO A 60 -14.07 -0.51 -5.87
N ALA A 61 -13.17 -1.39 -6.31
CA ALA A 61 -13.09 -2.75 -5.77
C ALA A 61 -12.61 -2.77 -4.31
N VAL A 62 -11.69 -1.90 -3.94
CA VAL A 62 -11.22 -1.72 -2.55
C VAL A 62 -12.32 -1.08 -1.69
N ALA A 63 -13.01 -0.08 -2.22
CA ALA A 63 -14.13 0.56 -1.54
C ALA A 63 -15.28 -0.42 -1.26
N ALA A 64 -15.59 -1.30 -2.22
CA ALA A 64 -16.56 -2.37 -2.06
C ALA A 64 -16.07 -3.44 -1.07
N LEU A 65 -14.79 -3.81 -1.12
CA LEU A 65 -14.19 -4.77 -0.18
C LEU A 65 -14.36 -4.33 1.28
N ARG A 66 -14.27 -3.02 1.55
CA ARG A 66 -14.40 -2.43 2.90
C ARG A 66 -15.72 -2.76 3.58
N THR A 67 -16.80 -3.03 2.84
CA THR A 67 -18.10 -3.39 3.42
C THR A 67 -18.28 -4.89 3.61
N LEU A 68 -17.41 -5.70 3.00
CA LEU A 68 -17.48 -7.18 3.03
C LEU A 68 -16.47 -7.80 4.00
N MET A 69 -15.28 -7.20 4.11
CA MET A 69 -14.20 -7.71 4.94
C MET A 69 -14.37 -7.31 6.40
N GLY A 70 -14.27 -8.31 7.26
CA GLY A 70 -14.12 -8.14 8.70
C GLY A 70 -12.64 -8.03 9.07
N THR A 71 -12.17 -8.96 9.90
CA THR A 71 -10.76 -9.04 10.28
C THR A 71 -10.06 -10.09 9.40
N PRO A 72 -9.14 -9.69 8.51
CA PRO A 72 -8.38 -10.65 7.71
C PRO A 72 -7.48 -11.50 8.62
N LEU A 73 -7.37 -12.79 8.28
CA LEU A 73 -6.45 -13.75 8.92
C LEU A 73 -5.19 -13.95 8.08
N PHE A 74 -5.35 -13.95 6.76
CA PHE A 74 -4.24 -14.07 5.82
C PHE A 74 -4.47 -13.15 4.63
N ILE A 75 -3.39 -12.54 4.14
CA ILE A 75 -3.42 -11.65 2.97
C ILE A 75 -2.28 -12.06 2.05
N GLU A 76 -2.55 -12.05 0.75
CA GLU A 76 -1.55 -12.29 -0.27
C GLU A 76 -1.66 -11.24 -1.37
N SER A 77 -0.57 -10.50 -1.61
CA SER A 77 -0.52 -9.48 -2.65
C SER A 77 0.60 -9.73 -3.65
N HIS A 78 0.29 -9.45 -4.91
CA HIS A 78 1.23 -9.45 -6.01
C HIS A 78 1.07 -8.17 -6.84
N ARG A 79 2.15 -7.38 -6.91
CA ARG A 79 2.27 -6.21 -7.78
C ARG A 79 3.47 -6.36 -8.70
N LEU A 80 3.20 -6.90 -9.87
CA LEU A 80 4.16 -7.35 -10.86
C LEU A 80 4.01 -6.50 -12.13
N HIS A 81 5.14 -5.98 -12.61
CA HIS A 81 5.23 -5.18 -13.81
C HIS A 81 6.34 -5.70 -14.74
N PRO A 82 6.22 -5.50 -16.06
CA PRO A 82 7.35 -5.60 -16.98
C PRO A 82 8.42 -4.58 -16.65
N PHE A 83 9.64 -4.86 -17.11
CA PHE A 83 10.77 -3.97 -16.91
C PHE A 83 10.68 -2.76 -17.83
N PHE A 84 10.86 -1.58 -17.24
CA PHE A 84 11.02 -0.32 -17.94
C PHE A 84 12.26 0.37 -17.36
N GLU A 85 13.11 0.96 -18.20
CA GLU A 85 14.33 1.66 -17.73
C GLU A 85 14.00 2.87 -16.85
N ARG A 86 12.82 3.47 -17.04
CA ARG A 86 12.31 4.57 -16.23
C ARG A 86 11.80 4.06 -14.88
N GLY A 87 12.20 4.71 -13.78
CA GLY A 87 11.80 4.34 -12.42
C GLY A 87 12.76 3.37 -11.72
N THR A 88 13.94 3.14 -12.30
CA THR A 88 15.03 2.32 -11.73
C THR A 88 15.82 3.05 -10.65
N ASP A 89 15.59 4.35 -10.47
CA ASP A 89 16.24 5.20 -9.47
C ASP A 89 15.74 4.96 -8.03
N VAL A 90 14.67 4.18 -7.85
CA VAL A 90 14.05 3.88 -6.55
C VAL A 90 13.77 2.37 -6.41
N ASP A 91 13.90 1.82 -5.21
CA ASP A 91 13.57 0.42 -4.91
C ASP A 91 12.10 0.08 -5.19
N VAL A 92 11.85 -1.15 -5.64
CA VAL A 92 10.51 -1.67 -5.91
C VAL A 92 9.58 -1.60 -4.69
N ILE A 93 10.15 -1.54 -3.49
CA ILE A 93 9.40 -1.45 -2.24
C ILE A 93 8.72 -0.08 -2.12
N LEU A 94 9.49 1.00 -2.29
CA LEU A 94 8.98 2.38 -2.16
C LEU A 94 8.15 2.82 -3.36
N ASP A 95 8.39 2.22 -4.52
CA ASP A 95 7.66 2.55 -5.73
C ASP A 95 6.37 1.72 -5.88
N LEU A 96 6.47 0.39 -5.77
CA LEU A 96 5.35 -0.53 -6.02
C LEU A 96 4.75 -1.07 -4.71
N MET A 97 5.55 -1.73 -3.86
CA MET A 97 5.04 -2.46 -2.69
C MET A 97 4.30 -1.55 -1.70
N VAL A 98 4.66 -0.27 -1.63
CA VAL A 98 4.05 0.74 -0.75
C VAL A 98 2.53 0.85 -0.93
N HIS A 99 2.02 0.62 -2.15
CA HIS A 99 0.58 0.61 -2.42
C HIS A 99 -0.11 -0.54 -1.70
N ASP A 100 0.49 -1.73 -1.72
CA ASP A 100 -0.10 -2.91 -1.11
C ASP A 100 0.07 -2.88 0.41
N LEU A 101 1.22 -2.39 0.91
CA LEU A 101 1.44 -2.17 2.34
C LEU A 101 0.39 -1.20 2.91
N ASP A 102 0.09 -0.12 2.19
CA ASP A 102 -0.96 0.83 2.57
C ASP A 102 -2.32 0.16 2.72
N ILE A 103 -2.74 -0.61 1.71
CA ILE A 103 -4.01 -1.35 1.73
C ILE A 103 -4.02 -2.37 2.87
N ILE A 104 -2.94 -3.13 3.06
CA ILE A 104 -2.84 -4.13 4.14
C ILE A 104 -3.02 -3.44 5.51
N LEU A 105 -2.29 -2.36 5.77
CA LEU A 105 -2.40 -1.60 7.03
C LEU A 105 -3.81 -1.02 7.22
N HIS A 106 -4.46 -0.57 6.14
CA HIS A 106 -5.81 -0.05 6.17
C HIS A 106 -6.87 -1.07 6.63
N PHE A 107 -6.73 -2.34 6.22
CA PHE A 107 -7.65 -3.43 6.54
C PHE A 107 -7.31 -4.15 7.85
N VAL A 108 -6.03 -4.40 8.13
CA VAL A 108 -5.63 -5.19 9.31
C VAL A 108 -5.80 -4.41 10.62
N ARG A 109 -5.56 -3.09 10.61
CA ARG A 109 -5.71 -2.19 11.77
C ARG A 109 -5.11 -2.73 13.08
N SER A 110 -3.95 -3.36 12.95
CA SER A 110 -3.18 -3.92 14.06
C SER A 110 -1.71 -3.56 13.87
N PRO A 111 -0.91 -3.41 14.95
CA PRO A 111 0.53 -3.23 14.82
C PRO A 111 1.19 -4.41 14.10
N VAL A 112 2.20 -4.10 13.29
CA VAL A 112 3.11 -5.12 12.72
C VAL A 112 4.04 -5.58 13.85
N ALA A 113 4.06 -6.89 14.12
CA ALA A 113 4.90 -7.51 15.14
C ALA A 113 6.25 -7.95 14.56
N THR A 114 6.25 -8.55 13.37
CA THR A 114 7.48 -8.99 12.69
C THR A 114 7.41 -8.76 11.19
N VAL A 115 8.59 -8.57 10.60
CA VAL A 115 8.78 -8.49 9.14
C VAL A 115 9.95 -9.40 8.77
N GLU A 116 9.70 -10.31 7.84
CA GLU A 116 10.71 -11.14 7.19
C GLU A 116 10.71 -10.77 5.71
N ALA A 117 11.86 -10.39 5.14
CA ALA A 117 11.89 -9.92 3.75
C ALA A 117 13.16 -10.34 3.02
N VAL A 118 13.02 -10.52 1.70
CA VAL A 118 14.10 -10.73 0.76
C VAL A 118 13.93 -9.78 -0.42
N GLY A 119 15.04 -9.18 -0.86
CA GLY A 119 15.08 -8.32 -2.03
C GLY A 119 16.25 -8.73 -2.92
N VAL A 120 16.04 -8.70 -4.23
CA VAL A 120 17.05 -9.06 -5.24
C VAL A 120 17.08 -7.98 -6.33
N SER A 121 18.29 -7.55 -6.67
CA SER A 121 18.61 -6.78 -7.87
C SER A 121 18.85 -7.73 -9.04
N VAL A 122 18.24 -7.46 -10.20
CA VAL A 122 18.29 -8.36 -11.37
C VAL A 122 18.73 -7.62 -12.63
N LEU A 123 18.05 -6.52 -12.97
CA LEU A 123 18.27 -5.72 -14.18
C LEU A 123 18.69 -4.27 -13.87
N SER A 124 18.62 -3.83 -12.61
CA SER A 124 19.10 -2.53 -12.13
C SER A 124 20.04 -2.67 -10.93
N ASP A 125 20.66 -1.57 -10.48
CA ASP A 125 21.45 -1.51 -9.24
C ASP A 125 20.59 -1.44 -7.97
N LYS A 126 19.25 -1.37 -8.12
CA LYS A 126 18.26 -1.35 -7.04
C LYS A 126 17.52 -2.67 -6.92
N VAL A 127 16.77 -2.84 -5.83
CA VAL A 127 15.93 -4.01 -5.63
C VAL A 127 14.80 -4.00 -6.66
N ASP A 128 14.87 -4.95 -7.60
CA ASP A 128 13.91 -5.10 -8.69
C ASP A 128 12.75 -6.05 -8.35
N ILE A 129 13.00 -6.97 -7.41
CA ILE A 129 11.99 -7.88 -6.87
C ILE A 129 12.18 -8.01 -5.36
N ALA A 130 11.07 -7.93 -4.64
CA ALA A 130 11.04 -8.13 -3.21
C ALA A 130 9.85 -9.00 -2.80
N ASN A 131 10.08 -9.88 -1.83
CA ASN A 131 9.04 -10.60 -1.11
C ASN A 131 9.15 -10.25 0.37
N ALA A 132 8.03 -9.94 1.00
CA ALA A 132 7.95 -9.64 2.41
C ALA A 132 6.79 -10.41 3.06
N ARG A 133 7.03 -10.96 4.25
CA ARG A 133 6.05 -11.57 5.13
C ARG A 133 5.92 -10.71 6.37
N LEU A 134 4.73 -10.15 6.58
CA LEU A 134 4.40 -9.35 7.75
C LEU A 134 3.53 -10.21 8.68
N THR A 135 3.89 -10.27 9.97
CA THR A 135 3.03 -10.84 11.01
C THR A 135 2.53 -9.71 11.90
N PHE A 136 1.23 -9.64 12.11
CA PHE A 136 0.56 -8.63 12.92
C PHE A 136 0.28 -9.12 14.34
N ALA A 137 0.14 -8.20 15.29
CA ALA A 137 -0.21 -8.53 16.68
C ALA A 137 -1.60 -9.21 16.80
N SER A 138 -2.50 -8.98 15.83
CA SER A 138 -3.79 -9.68 15.71
C SER A 138 -3.66 -11.16 15.28
N GLY A 139 -2.46 -11.61 14.91
CA GLY A 139 -2.22 -12.91 14.30
C GLY A 139 -2.43 -12.95 12.78
N CYS A 140 -2.90 -11.85 12.17
CA CYS A 140 -2.97 -11.74 10.71
C CYS A 140 -1.57 -11.86 10.11
N VAL A 141 -1.45 -12.56 8.97
CA VAL A 141 -0.21 -12.67 8.21
C VAL A 141 -0.43 -12.13 6.80
N ALA A 142 0.49 -11.31 6.30
CA ALA A 142 0.45 -10.80 4.93
C ALA A 142 1.73 -11.18 4.17
N ASN A 143 1.57 -11.86 3.03
CA ASN A 143 2.64 -12.14 2.08
C ASN A 143 2.54 -11.15 0.91
N VAL A 144 3.60 -10.40 0.66
CA VAL A 144 3.60 -9.30 -0.31
C VAL A 144 4.75 -9.50 -1.27
N THR A 145 4.44 -9.60 -2.56
CA THR A 145 5.44 -9.69 -3.63
C THR A 145 5.31 -8.49 -4.54
N ALA A 146 6.39 -7.73 -4.70
CA ALA A 146 6.47 -6.66 -5.67
C ALA A 146 7.64 -6.91 -6.62
N SER A 147 7.41 -6.72 -7.92
CA SER A 147 8.44 -6.93 -8.93
C SER A 147 8.25 -6.01 -10.12
N ARG A 148 9.37 -5.51 -10.66
CA ARG A 148 9.42 -4.81 -11.95
C ARG A 148 10.11 -5.62 -13.05
N VAL A 149 10.38 -6.91 -12.82
CA VAL A 149 11.11 -7.78 -13.76
C VAL A 149 10.31 -9.02 -14.10
N THR A 150 9.09 -8.82 -14.60
CA THR A 150 8.14 -9.92 -14.89
C THR A 150 7.65 -9.92 -16.34
N GLY A 151 7.31 -11.09 -16.87
CA GLY A 151 6.79 -11.21 -18.24
C GLY A 151 5.32 -10.81 -18.42
N LYS A 152 4.56 -10.67 -17.33
CA LYS A 152 3.13 -10.31 -17.35
C LYS A 152 2.78 -9.41 -16.17
N THR A 153 2.04 -8.34 -16.44
CA THR A 153 1.51 -7.48 -15.39
C THR A 153 0.48 -8.23 -14.53
N MET A 154 0.61 -8.12 -13.21
CA MET A 154 -0.40 -8.58 -12.26
C MET A 154 -0.46 -7.60 -11.10
N GLN A 155 -1.65 -7.07 -10.81
CA GLN A 155 -1.89 -6.24 -9.62
C GLN A 155 -3.08 -6.82 -8.89
N LYS A 156 -2.82 -7.72 -7.95
CA LYS A 156 -3.88 -8.47 -7.27
C LYS A 156 -3.57 -8.63 -5.80
N ILE A 157 -4.57 -8.36 -4.96
CA ILE A 157 -4.53 -8.64 -3.53
C ILE A 157 -5.68 -9.57 -3.15
N ARG A 158 -5.40 -10.53 -2.29
CA ARG A 158 -6.34 -11.56 -1.82
C ARG A 158 -6.39 -11.51 -0.31
N PHE A 159 -7.59 -11.53 0.24
CA PHE A 159 -7.87 -11.55 1.65
C PHE A 159 -8.61 -12.84 2.01
N PHE A 160 -8.21 -13.43 3.11
CA PHE A 160 -8.77 -14.65 3.66
C PHE A 160 -9.16 -14.37 5.11
N GLY A 161 -10.44 -14.49 5.40
CA GLY A 161 -11.02 -14.24 6.71
C GLY A 161 -12.05 -15.31 7.09
N VAL A 162 -12.68 -15.11 8.24
CA VAL A 162 -13.76 -15.99 8.72
C VAL A 162 -15.01 -15.88 7.84
N GLU A 163 -15.23 -14.70 7.27
CA GLU A 163 -16.31 -14.33 6.36
C GLU A 163 -16.16 -14.97 4.98
N GLY A 164 -14.94 -15.29 4.56
CA GLY A 164 -14.67 -15.90 3.27
C GLY A 164 -13.37 -15.44 2.61
N TYR A 165 -13.37 -15.56 1.28
CA TYR A 165 -12.28 -15.19 0.39
C TYR A 165 -12.68 -13.99 -0.46
N HIS A 166 -11.81 -12.99 -0.51
CA HIS A 166 -12.06 -11.78 -1.29
C HIS A 166 -10.80 -11.40 -2.06
N ALA A 167 -10.93 -11.11 -3.35
CA ALA A 167 -9.80 -10.77 -4.20
C ALA A 167 -10.10 -9.54 -5.04
N VAL A 168 -9.18 -8.57 -4.99
CA VAL A 168 -9.22 -7.36 -5.78
C VAL A 168 -8.18 -7.46 -6.88
N ASP A 169 -8.62 -7.28 -8.13
CA ASP A 169 -7.76 -7.01 -9.28
C ASP A 169 -7.74 -5.50 -9.51
N PHE A 170 -6.62 -4.83 -9.21
CA PHE A 170 -6.53 -3.37 -9.26
C PHE A 170 -6.62 -2.85 -10.70
N ASN A 171 -6.07 -3.58 -11.67
CA ASN A 171 -6.10 -3.20 -13.08
C ASN A 171 -7.52 -3.25 -13.64
N LYS A 172 -8.25 -4.34 -13.33
CA LYS A 172 -9.63 -4.52 -13.79
C LYS A 172 -10.66 -3.78 -12.92
N ARG A 173 -10.24 -3.33 -11.74
CA ARG A 173 -11.13 -2.76 -10.70
C ARG A 173 -12.26 -3.73 -10.35
N GLU A 174 -11.93 -5.01 -10.30
CA GLU A 174 -12.86 -6.11 -10.05
C GLU A 174 -12.67 -6.66 -8.63
N LEU A 175 -13.78 -6.96 -7.97
CA LEU A 175 -13.82 -7.67 -6.70
C LEU A 175 -14.48 -9.04 -6.91
N VAL A 176 -13.73 -10.11 -6.61
CA VAL A 176 -14.29 -11.46 -6.48
C VAL A 176 -14.49 -11.75 -5.01
N SER A 177 -15.69 -12.15 -4.62
CA SER A 177 -16.07 -12.41 -3.24
C SER A 177 -16.72 -13.79 -3.12
N LEU A 178 -16.18 -14.65 -2.27
CA LEU A 178 -16.71 -15.96 -1.93
C LEU A 178 -16.94 -16.01 -0.43
N SER A 179 -18.18 -15.79 0.00
CA SER A 179 -18.55 -15.76 1.42
C SER A 179 -19.07 -17.12 1.90
N ARG A 180 -18.80 -17.47 3.16
CA ARG A 180 -19.48 -18.61 3.79
C ARG A 180 -20.97 -18.30 3.88
N ARG A 181 -21.82 -19.22 3.40
CA ARG A 181 -23.27 -19.13 3.70
C ARG A 181 -23.43 -19.29 5.21
N ASN A 182 -24.00 -18.28 5.86
CA ASN A 182 -24.56 -18.46 7.19
C ASN A 182 -25.73 -19.44 7.06
N GLY A 183 -25.53 -20.69 7.48
CA GLY A 183 -26.59 -21.69 7.58
C GLY A 183 -27.57 -21.33 8.68
N ALA A 184 -28.40 -20.32 8.46
CA ALA A 184 -29.61 -20.05 9.22
C ALA A 184 -30.82 -20.17 8.27
N GLY A 185 -30.98 -21.37 7.71
CA GLY A 185 -31.99 -21.68 6.71
C GLY A 185 -31.89 -23.13 6.26
N GLY A 186 -31.82 -24.04 7.24
CA GLY A 186 -32.03 -25.46 7.03
C GLY A 186 -33.41 -25.84 7.56
N GLN A 187 -34.36 -25.95 6.63
CA GLN A 187 -35.43 -26.96 6.57
C GLN A 187 -36.03 -26.91 5.17
#